data_AF-A0A932G615-F1
#
_entry.id   AF-A0A932G615-F1
#
_cell.length_a   1.000
_cell.length_b   1.000
_cell.length_c   1.000
_cell.angle_alpha   90.00
_cell.angle_beta   90.00
_cell.angle_gamma   90.00
#
_symmetry.space_group_name_H-M   'P 1'
#
loop_
_entity.id
_entity.type
_entity.pdbx_description
1 polymer ?
#
loop_
_entity_poly.entity_id
_entity_poly.type
_entity_poly.pdbx_seq_one_letter_code
_entity_poly.pdbx_strand_id
1 'polypeptide(L)'
;MSRRIAVGLVVLVGLVSCARVLGLRPSEEESFEHREHVLRGISCLRCHAGIVGAGDEGPLHVPDARACRSCHERPHDQRDCANCHGSHETRTQVAMAREQLRFTHKKHMPRVRGNCVRCHVGVAGEGEVLRPGMGVCLSCHEHEESFAVQDCAFCHVNLEEEHRRPAGHIVHDGDWRREHGVRSSGNREICQTCHSERFCASCHGATVPARPEELAFDDPMRPGVHRAGFRSRHPEEARGDPGLCTTCHSTDFCSDCHREHERSSTVEGPRTPHPAGWLGLRGERNDHGPAAWRDPTACAACHSGAGEALCIGCHREGGPGGNPHPAGWNEGSRSKRDPACIGCHEVGP
;
A
#
# COMPACT_ATOMS: atom_id res chain seq x y z
N MET A 1 12.51 -25.40 37.88
CA MET A 1 12.05 -24.78 36.61
C MET A 1 12.13 -25.84 35.52
N SER A 2 10.98 -26.31 35.01
CA SER A 2 10.89 -27.56 34.26
C SER A 2 11.58 -27.47 32.90
N ARG A 3 12.33 -28.52 32.52
CA ARG A 3 13.05 -28.70 31.24
C ARG A 3 12.15 -28.44 30.01
N ARG A 4 10.83 -28.56 30.15
CA ARG A 4 9.82 -28.23 29.13
C ARG A 4 9.69 -26.73 28.86
N ILE A 5 9.86 -25.89 29.88
CA ILE A 5 9.86 -24.43 29.75
C ILE A 5 11.11 -23.97 29.01
N ALA A 6 12.27 -24.55 29.32
CA ALA A 6 13.53 -24.24 28.65
C ALA A 6 13.51 -24.60 27.14
N VAL A 7 12.94 -25.76 26.79
CA VAL A 7 12.79 -26.18 25.38
C VAL A 7 11.79 -25.29 24.64
N GLY A 8 10.68 -24.93 25.27
CA GLY A 8 9.70 -23.99 24.67
C GLY A 8 10.30 -22.62 24.37
N LEU A 9 11.16 -22.10 25.27
CA LEU A 9 11.81 -20.80 25.10
C LEU A 9 12.86 -20.80 23.97
N VAL A 10 13.62 -21.89 23.82
CA VAL A 10 14.60 -22.04 22.73
C VAL A 10 13.92 -22.12 21.35
N VAL A 11 12.80 -22.85 21.24
CA VAL A 11 12.04 -22.96 19.97
C VAL A 11 11.44 -21.61 19.58
N LEU A 12 10.92 -20.86 20.55
CA LEU A 12 10.29 -19.56 20.31
C LEU A 12 11.33 -18.49 19.90
N VAL A 13 12.52 -18.49 20.50
CA VAL A 13 13.64 -17.62 20.08
C VAL A 13 14.15 -18.00 18.69
N GLY A 14 14.23 -19.30 18.36
CA GLY A 14 14.62 -19.78 17.03
C GLY A 14 13.68 -19.30 15.93
N LEU A 15 12.35 -19.39 16.14
CA LEU A 15 11.34 -18.95 15.17
C LEU A 15 11.36 -17.43 14.96
N VAL A 16 11.60 -16.64 16.01
CA VAL A 16 11.71 -15.17 15.91
C VAL A 16 12.95 -14.75 15.10
N SER A 17 14.07 -15.46 15.24
CA SER A 17 15.28 -15.21 14.44
C SER A 17 15.09 -15.61 12.97
N CYS A 18 14.42 -16.72 12.69
CA CYS A 18 14.12 -17.13 11.31
C CYS A 18 13.20 -16.12 10.59
N ALA A 19 12.21 -15.55 11.28
CA ALA A 19 11.35 -14.53 10.68
C ALA A 19 12.11 -13.25 10.26
N ARG A 20 13.19 -12.90 10.96
CA ARG A 20 14.06 -11.75 10.62
C ARG A 20 14.96 -12.06 9.42
N VAL A 21 15.54 -13.26 9.37
CA VAL A 21 16.36 -13.72 8.23
C VAL A 21 15.53 -13.90 6.96
N LEU A 22 14.26 -14.29 7.09
CA LEU A 22 13.32 -14.46 5.97
C LEU A 22 12.64 -13.16 5.52
N GLY A 23 12.99 -12.00 6.10
CA GLY A 23 12.46 -10.70 5.68
C GLY A 23 10.97 -10.47 5.99
N LEU A 24 10.37 -11.27 6.90
CA LEU A 24 8.95 -11.18 7.27
C LEU A 24 8.65 -10.06 8.28
N ARG A 25 9.67 -9.30 8.69
CA ARG A 25 9.53 -8.03 9.42
C ARG A 25 10.31 -6.95 8.67
N PRO A 26 9.74 -5.75 8.45
CA PRO A 26 10.49 -4.61 7.94
C PRO A 26 11.68 -4.33 8.87
N SER A 27 12.85 -4.00 8.31
CA SER A 27 13.99 -3.58 9.13
C SER A 27 13.59 -2.31 9.89
N GLU A 28 13.72 -2.33 11.21
CA GLU A 28 13.70 -1.14 12.06
C GLU A 28 15.02 -0.36 11.88
N GLU A 29 15.48 -0.17 10.64
CA GLU A 29 16.63 0.68 10.34
C GLU A 29 16.15 2.12 10.47
N GLU A 30 16.44 2.75 11.61
CA GLU A 30 16.25 4.19 11.79
C GLU A 30 17.04 4.92 10.68
N SER A 31 16.35 5.69 9.86
CA SER A 31 16.99 6.49 8.81
C SER A 31 17.85 7.60 9.41
N PHE A 32 18.88 8.03 8.70
CA PHE A 32 19.66 9.20 9.11
C PHE A 32 18.80 10.49 9.06
N GLU A 33 18.64 11.13 10.22
CA GLU A 33 17.82 12.34 10.39
C GLU A 33 18.53 13.61 9.88
N HIS A 34 18.43 13.87 8.58
CA HIS A 34 18.94 15.08 7.93
C HIS A 34 18.33 16.37 8.53
N ARG A 35 17.04 16.35 8.90
CA ARG A 35 16.34 17.52 9.47
C ARG A 35 17.06 18.07 10.69
N GLU A 36 17.41 17.19 11.62
CA GLU A 36 18.09 17.53 12.87
C GLU A 36 19.46 18.18 12.63
N HIS A 37 20.20 17.73 11.61
CA HIS A 37 21.51 18.28 11.28
C HIS A 37 21.40 19.64 10.58
N VAL A 38 20.45 19.78 9.64
CA VAL A 38 20.20 21.03 8.93
C VAL A 38 19.72 22.12 9.89
N LEU A 39 18.83 21.80 10.84
CA LEU A 39 18.34 22.74 11.85
C LEU A 39 19.46 23.27 12.77
N ARG A 40 20.53 22.49 12.96
CA ARG A 40 21.74 22.91 13.69
C ARG A 40 22.71 23.76 12.85
N GLY A 41 22.34 24.13 11.62
CA GLY A 41 23.16 24.94 10.73
C GLY A 41 24.34 24.19 10.10
N ILE A 42 24.31 22.85 10.11
CA ILE A 42 25.37 22.05 9.48
C ILE A 42 25.20 22.10 7.96
N SER A 43 26.21 22.62 7.26
CA SER A 43 26.23 22.66 5.80
C SER A 43 26.24 21.26 5.18
N CYS A 44 25.46 21.06 4.12
CA CYS A 44 25.43 19.81 3.35
C CYS A 44 26.84 19.37 2.88
N LEU A 45 27.69 20.34 2.53
CA LEU A 45 29.04 20.08 2.03
C LEU A 45 30.01 19.55 3.09
N ARG A 46 29.65 19.68 4.37
CA ARG A 46 30.45 19.11 5.47
C ARG A 46 30.43 17.58 5.43
N CYS A 47 29.32 16.99 4.96
CA CYS A 47 29.13 15.55 4.85
C CYS A 47 29.30 15.08 3.40
N HIS A 48 28.71 15.80 2.43
CA HIS A 48 28.78 15.49 1.01
C HIS A 48 29.96 16.18 0.32
N ALA A 49 31.17 15.94 0.83
CA ALA A 49 32.38 16.60 0.33
C ALA A 49 32.62 16.27 -1.15
N GLY A 50 32.86 17.30 -1.97
CA GLY A 50 33.15 17.16 -3.40
C GLY A 50 31.92 17.06 -4.31
N ILE A 51 30.70 16.98 -3.77
CA ILE A 51 29.48 16.78 -4.57
C ILE A 51 29.27 17.88 -5.63
N VAL A 52 29.68 19.12 -5.34
CA VAL A 52 29.49 20.28 -6.24
C VAL A 52 30.18 20.07 -7.59
N GLY A 53 31.34 19.40 -7.60
CA GLY A 53 32.11 19.10 -8.79
C GLY A 53 31.77 17.75 -9.43
N ALA A 54 30.87 16.97 -8.82
CA ALA A 54 30.58 15.61 -9.23
C ALA A 54 29.90 15.55 -10.61
N GLY A 55 30.26 14.53 -11.37
CA GLY A 55 29.62 14.18 -12.64
C GLY A 55 29.15 12.74 -12.65
N ASP A 56 28.88 12.25 -13.85
CA ASP A 56 28.41 10.87 -14.09
C ASP A 56 29.46 9.83 -13.64
N GLU A 57 30.74 10.20 -13.55
CA GLU A 57 31.86 9.32 -13.19
C GLU A 57 32.50 9.67 -11.82
N GLY A 58 33.08 8.68 -11.13
CA GLY A 58 33.75 8.83 -9.83
C GLY A 58 33.03 8.14 -8.66
N PRO A 59 33.36 8.42 -7.39
CA PRO A 59 32.67 7.83 -6.24
C PRO A 59 31.31 8.48 -5.96
N LEU A 60 30.42 7.78 -5.25
CA LEU A 60 29.24 8.39 -4.65
C LEU A 60 29.69 9.28 -3.49
N HIS A 61 29.26 10.54 -3.47
CA HIS A 61 29.60 11.48 -2.39
C HIS A 61 28.68 11.31 -1.18
N VAL A 62 28.52 10.07 -0.72
CA VAL A 62 27.80 9.71 0.52
C VAL A 62 28.82 9.72 1.67
N PRO A 63 28.51 10.33 2.83
CA PRO A 63 29.45 10.40 3.94
C PRO A 63 29.84 9.01 4.46
N ASP A 64 31.12 8.85 4.75
CA ASP A 64 31.65 7.68 5.44
C ASP A 64 31.54 7.82 6.97
N ALA A 65 31.92 6.77 7.70
CA ALA A 65 31.86 6.79 9.17
C ALA A 65 32.77 7.87 9.79
N ARG A 66 33.80 8.33 9.07
CA ARG A 66 34.69 9.39 9.55
C ARG A 66 33.98 10.74 9.59
N ALA A 67 33.15 11.04 8.60
CA ALA A 67 32.34 12.26 8.59
C ALA A 67 31.44 12.36 9.84
N CYS A 68 30.79 11.25 10.21
CA CYS A 68 29.93 11.17 11.40
C CYS A 68 30.74 11.32 12.71
N ARG A 69 31.84 10.57 12.83
CA ARG A 69 32.70 10.59 14.02
C ARG A 69 33.40 11.93 14.26
N SER A 70 33.47 12.82 13.27
CA SER A 70 34.02 14.17 13.47
C SER A 70 33.23 15.00 14.49
N CYS A 71 31.98 14.63 14.78
CA CYS A 71 31.13 15.27 15.79
C CYS A 71 30.57 14.25 16.80
N HIS A 72 30.35 13.00 16.38
CA HIS A 72 29.79 11.92 17.22
C HIS A 72 30.88 10.98 17.77
N GLU A 73 31.83 11.52 18.55
CA GLU A 73 32.91 10.72 19.16
C GLU A 73 32.42 9.88 20.35
N ARG A 74 31.42 10.34 21.13
CA ARG A 74 30.77 9.61 22.24
C ARG A 74 29.33 10.12 22.51
N PRO A 75 28.36 9.25 22.81
CA PRO A 75 28.41 7.80 22.74
C PRO A 75 28.28 7.38 21.26
N HIS A 76 29.33 6.79 20.69
CA HIS A 76 29.17 6.08 19.43
C HIS A 76 28.72 4.68 19.79
N ASP A 77 27.60 4.27 19.21
CA ASP A 77 27.20 2.89 19.22
C ASP A 77 28.25 2.05 18.49
N GLN A 78 28.69 0.95 19.10
CA GLN A 78 29.61 0.00 18.46
C GLN A 78 28.86 -1.08 17.67
N ARG A 79 27.51 -1.04 17.67
CA ARG A 79 26.67 -1.90 16.82
C ARG A 79 26.89 -1.60 15.34
N ASP A 80 26.55 -2.58 14.52
CA ASP A 80 26.86 -2.60 13.10
C ASP A 80 26.34 -1.35 12.38
N CYS A 81 27.16 -0.89 11.43
CA CYS A 81 27.12 0.45 10.83
C CYS A 81 25.81 0.76 10.10
N ALA A 82 25.00 -0.26 9.81
CA ALA A 82 23.80 -0.21 8.97
C ALA A 82 22.73 0.78 9.45
N ASN A 83 22.59 1.02 10.76
CA ASN A 83 21.52 1.86 11.32
C ASN A 83 21.79 3.38 11.25
N CYS A 84 22.99 3.81 10.86
CA CYS A 84 23.33 5.25 10.77
C CYS A 84 23.73 5.67 9.34
N HIS A 85 23.88 4.70 8.45
CA HIS A 85 24.54 4.89 7.17
C HIS A 85 23.56 5.06 6.01
N GLY A 86 22.26 5.09 6.29
CA GLY A 86 21.27 4.96 5.25
C GLY A 86 21.21 3.52 4.76
N SER A 87 20.01 3.04 4.41
CA SER A 87 19.79 1.64 4.10
C SER A 87 20.69 1.21 2.93
N HIS A 88 21.15 -0.04 3.00
CA HIS A 88 21.92 -0.64 1.91
C HIS A 88 21.15 -0.52 0.59
N GLU A 89 19.82 -0.69 0.65
CA GLU A 89 18.93 -0.54 -0.50
C GLU A 89 19.04 0.85 -1.14
N THR A 90 18.90 1.92 -0.36
CA THR A 90 18.93 3.28 -0.92
C THR A 90 20.27 3.60 -1.58
N ARG A 91 21.38 3.12 -1.03
CA ARG A 91 22.72 3.27 -1.63
C ARG A 91 22.87 2.52 -2.93
N THR A 92 22.40 1.28 -2.99
CA THR A 92 22.36 0.50 -4.21
C THR A 92 21.50 1.21 -5.27
N GLN A 93 20.34 1.76 -4.89
CA GLN A 93 19.48 2.49 -5.81
C GLN A 93 20.17 3.74 -6.40
N VAL A 94 20.94 4.49 -5.60
CA VAL A 94 21.70 5.65 -6.09
C VAL A 94 22.85 5.23 -7.02
N ALA A 95 23.55 4.13 -6.70
CA ALA A 95 24.59 3.59 -7.57
C ALA A 95 24.02 3.21 -8.94
N MET A 96 22.92 2.46 -8.95
CA MET A 96 22.24 2.06 -10.19
C MET A 96 21.70 3.27 -10.97
N ALA A 97 21.09 4.24 -10.29
CA ALA A 97 20.55 5.43 -10.95
C ALA A 97 21.63 6.23 -11.68
N ARG A 98 22.88 6.17 -11.21
CA ARG A 98 24.00 6.86 -11.86
C ARG A 98 24.49 6.15 -13.12
N GLU A 99 24.32 4.84 -13.20
CA GLU A 99 24.59 4.07 -14.42
C GLU A 99 23.49 4.29 -15.47
N GLN A 100 22.28 4.55 -15.00
CA GLN A 100 21.08 4.65 -15.82
C GLN A 100 20.71 6.09 -16.24
N LEU A 101 21.20 7.11 -15.52
CA LEU A 101 20.87 8.51 -15.78
C LEU A 101 22.10 9.36 -16.09
N ARG A 102 21.94 10.27 -17.05
CA ARG A 102 22.89 11.32 -17.42
C ARG A 102 22.62 12.55 -16.54
N PHE A 103 23.40 12.74 -15.47
CA PHE A 103 23.27 13.89 -14.59
C PHE A 103 24.59 14.28 -13.89
N THR A 104 24.99 15.55 -14.05
CA THR A 104 26.17 16.10 -13.38
C THR A 104 25.85 17.32 -12.53
N HIS A 105 26.22 17.26 -11.25
CA HIS A 105 26.16 18.39 -10.32
C HIS A 105 26.97 19.58 -10.86
N LYS A 106 28.17 19.34 -11.42
CA LYS A 106 29.04 20.40 -11.97
C LYS A 106 28.33 21.35 -12.94
N LYS A 107 27.41 20.85 -13.79
CA LYS A 107 26.65 21.68 -14.73
C LYS A 107 25.45 22.38 -14.11
N HIS A 108 24.88 21.83 -13.03
CA HIS A 108 23.67 22.35 -12.39
C HIS A 108 23.97 23.34 -11.26
N MET A 109 25.06 23.14 -10.52
CA MET A 109 25.41 23.97 -9.36
C MET A 109 25.51 25.48 -9.65
N PRO A 110 26.09 25.94 -10.78
CA PRO A 110 26.08 27.36 -11.14
C PRO A 110 24.68 27.88 -11.44
N ARG A 111 23.82 27.07 -12.08
CA ARG A 111 22.45 27.45 -12.45
C ARG A 111 21.54 27.61 -11.24
N VAL A 112 21.71 26.76 -10.23
CA VAL A 112 20.97 26.85 -8.96
C VAL A 112 21.67 27.72 -7.90
N ARG A 113 22.77 28.40 -8.26
CA ARG A 113 23.55 29.29 -7.37
C ARG A 113 23.91 28.63 -6.03
N GLY A 114 24.30 27.36 -6.05
CA GLY A 114 24.66 26.65 -4.81
C GLY A 114 23.49 26.08 -4.00
N ASN A 115 22.24 26.30 -4.40
CA ASN A 115 21.07 25.91 -3.61
C ASN A 115 20.70 24.42 -3.84
N CYS A 116 21.12 23.55 -2.92
CA CYS A 116 20.86 22.10 -2.98
C CYS A 116 19.38 21.74 -2.85
N VAL A 117 18.62 22.48 -2.03
CA VAL A 117 17.21 22.17 -1.73
C VAL A 117 16.26 22.50 -2.89
N ARG A 118 16.75 23.17 -3.93
CA ARG A 118 16.00 23.31 -5.20
C ARG A 118 15.70 21.96 -5.84
N CYS A 119 16.60 20.98 -5.68
CA CYS A 119 16.40 19.64 -6.21
C CYS A 119 16.05 18.62 -5.12
N HIS A 120 16.74 18.69 -3.98
CA HIS A 120 16.55 17.76 -2.86
C HIS A 120 15.45 18.24 -1.90
N VAL A 121 14.26 18.52 -2.43
CA VAL A 121 13.13 19.12 -1.70
C VAL A 121 12.69 18.31 -0.47
N GLY A 122 12.86 16.98 -0.51
CA GLY A 122 12.48 16.06 0.56
C GLY A 122 13.60 15.73 1.55
N VAL A 123 14.78 16.34 1.44
CA VAL A 123 15.95 15.93 2.25
C VAL A 123 15.72 16.06 3.76
N ALA A 124 14.83 16.95 4.20
CA ALA A 124 14.51 17.15 5.62
C ALA A 124 13.16 16.52 6.02
N GLY A 125 12.54 15.72 5.14
CA GLY A 125 11.31 14.99 5.40
C GLY A 125 11.55 13.56 5.90
N GLU A 126 10.46 12.82 6.12
CA GLU A 126 10.53 11.40 6.47
C GLU A 126 10.83 10.56 5.22
N GLY A 127 11.79 9.65 5.33
CA GLY A 127 12.17 8.73 4.26
C GLY A 127 13.52 9.04 3.60
N GLU A 128 14.14 7.99 3.10
CA GLU A 128 15.50 8.03 2.57
C GLU A 128 15.51 8.36 1.06
N VAL A 129 15.15 9.60 0.70
CA VAL A 129 15.13 10.02 -0.72
C VAL A 129 16.49 10.59 -1.12
N LEU A 130 17.40 9.72 -1.56
CA LEU A 130 18.73 10.14 -2.02
C LEU A 130 18.73 10.71 -3.46
N ARG A 131 17.66 10.51 -4.24
CA ARG A 131 17.54 10.97 -5.62
C ARG A 131 16.26 11.80 -5.83
N PRO A 132 16.34 13.01 -6.40
CA PRO A 132 15.15 13.77 -6.78
C PRO A 132 14.28 12.99 -7.78
N GLY A 133 12.95 13.09 -7.63
CA GLY A 133 12.01 12.55 -8.61
C GLY A 133 12.12 13.28 -9.95
N MET A 134 11.72 12.62 -11.03
CA MET A 134 11.81 13.17 -12.40
C MET A 134 11.14 14.54 -12.51
N GLY A 135 9.99 14.76 -11.87
CA GLY A 135 9.28 16.04 -11.87
C GLY A 135 10.10 17.24 -11.39
N VAL A 136 11.12 17.03 -10.55
CA VAL A 136 12.06 18.10 -10.14
C VAL A 136 12.89 18.56 -11.33
N CYS A 137 13.37 17.65 -12.17
CA CYS A 137 14.10 17.98 -13.39
C CYS A 137 13.23 18.81 -14.33
N LEU A 138 11.94 18.44 -14.45
CA LEU A 138 10.95 19.09 -15.30
C LEU A 138 10.49 20.46 -14.79
N SER A 139 10.85 20.84 -13.56
CA SER A 139 10.55 22.18 -13.04
C SER A 139 11.39 23.28 -13.70
N CYS A 140 12.50 22.92 -14.34
CA CYS A 140 13.40 23.85 -15.04
C CYS A 140 13.62 23.49 -16.51
N HIS A 141 13.65 22.21 -16.83
CA HIS A 141 13.73 21.75 -18.21
C HIS A 141 12.28 21.62 -18.73
N GLU A 142 11.90 22.39 -19.74
CA GLU A 142 10.62 22.28 -20.45
C GLU A 142 10.75 21.22 -21.54
N HIS A 143 9.73 20.35 -21.66
CA HIS A 143 9.80 19.13 -22.47
C HIS A 143 8.54 18.89 -23.30
N GLU A 144 7.67 19.89 -23.48
CA GLU A 144 6.38 19.66 -24.14
C GLU A 144 6.58 19.03 -25.54
N GLU A 145 7.59 19.50 -26.29
CA GLU A 145 7.98 18.91 -27.57
C GLU A 145 8.71 17.56 -27.41
N SER A 146 9.62 17.40 -26.44
CA SER A 146 10.36 16.15 -26.20
C SER A 146 9.47 14.99 -25.72
N PHE A 147 8.42 15.27 -24.93
CA PHE A 147 7.41 14.29 -24.56
C PHE A 147 6.53 13.92 -25.75
N ALA A 148 6.15 14.90 -26.58
CA ALA A 148 5.39 14.65 -27.79
C ALA A 148 6.14 13.74 -28.78
N VAL A 149 7.47 13.78 -28.80
CA VAL A 149 8.31 12.92 -29.65
C VAL A 149 9.00 11.76 -28.91
N GLN A 150 8.72 11.57 -27.61
CA GLN A 150 9.28 10.50 -26.77
C GLN A 150 10.82 10.47 -26.69
N ASP A 151 11.47 11.64 -26.75
CA ASP A 151 12.94 11.74 -26.66
C ASP A 151 13.42 11.77 -25.21
N CYS A 152 13.47 10.59 -24.60
CA CYS A 152 13.88 10.42 -23.20
C CYS A 152 15.39 10.14 -23.04
N ALA A 153 16.09 9.85 -24.14
CA ALA A 153 17.51 9.42 -24.15
C ALA A 153 18.47 10.55 -23.75
N PHE A 154 18.00 11.80 -23.72
CA PHE A 154 18.77 12.93 -23.22
C PHE A 154 19.14 12.78 -21.73
N CYS A 155 18.22 12.22 -20.92
CA CYS A 155 18.44 11.99 -19.50
C CYS A 155 18.71 10.52 -19.19
N HIS A 156 18.14 9.59 -19.94
CA HIS A 156 18.27 8.15 -19.69
C HIS A 156 19.37 7.53 -20.56
N VAL A 157 20.12 6.60 -19.99
CA VAL A 157 21.16 5.86 -20.71
C VAL A 157 20.54 4.69 -21.48
N ASN A 158 19.67 3.91 -20.82
CA ASN A 158 18.94 2.81 -21.45
C ASN A 158 17.61 2.55 -20.71
N LEU A 159 16.52 3.12 -21.23
CA LEU A 159 15.19 3.01 -20.62
C LEU A 159 14.63 1.58 -20.56
N GLU A 160 14.92 0.75 -21.56
CA GLU A 160 14.41 -0.62 -21.60
C GLU A 160 15.11 -1.47 -20.53
N GLU A 161 16.43 -1.31 -20.39
CA GLU A 161 17.23 -2.03 -19.39
C GLU A 161 17.08 -1.48 -17.97
N GLU A 162 16.55 -0.26 -17.82
CA GLU A 162 16.27 0.31 -16.50
C GLU A 162 15.29 -0.55 -15.70
N HIS A 163 14.33 -1.25 -16.35
CA HIS A 163 13.34 -2.13 -15.72
C HIS A 163 12.63 -1.52 -14.48
N ARG A 164 12.64 -0.20 -14.32
CA ARG A 164 12.03 0.51 -13.19
C ARG A 164 10.78 1.22 -13.67
N ARG A 165 9.68 0.97 -12.97
CA ARG A 165 8.46 1.76 -13.16
C ARG A 165 8.74 3.18 -12.67
N PRO A 166 8.49 4.22 -13.49
CA PRO A 166 8.46 5.58 -13.00
C PRO A 166 7.51 5.65 -11.80
N ALA A 167 7.95 6.28 -10.71
CA ALA A 167 7.11 6.45 -9.53
C ALA A 167 5.97 7.46 -9.73
N GLY A 168 5.96 8.18 -10.86
CA GLY A 168 4.90 9.12 -11.28
C GLY A 168 5.28 9.92 -12.53
N HIS A 169 4.53 11.00 -12.80
CA HIS A 169 4.69 11.97 -13.91
C HIS A 169 4.31 11.51 -15.34
N ILE A 170 4.42 10.21 -15.69
CA ILE A 170 3.98 9.73 -17.02
C ILE A 170 2.60 9.06 -16.93
N VAL A 171 2.50 7.80 -16.48
CA VAL A 171 1.19 7.08 -16.44
C VAL A 171 1.07 6.03 -15.32
N HIS A 172 1.93 6.07 -14.30
CA HIS A 172 2.03 5.03 -13.26
C HIS A 172 1.26 5.33 -11.96
N ASP A 173 0.56 6.46 -11.92
CA ASP A 173 -0.27 6.89 -10.78
C ASP A 173 -1.73 6.41 -10.94
N GLY A 174 -2.44 6.19 -9.83
CA GLY A 174 -3.85 5.80 -9.81
C GLY A 174 -4.11 4.28 -9.93
N ASP A 175 -5.36 3.87 -10.17
CA ASP A 175 -5.71 2.45 -10.34
C ASP A 175 -5.44 2.00 -11.77
N TRP A 176 -4.16 1.74 -12.07
CA TRP A 176 -3.68 1.29 -13.39
C TRP A 176 -4.54 0.16 -13.96
N ARG A 177 -4.96 -0.82 -13.15
CA ARG A 177 -5.75 -1.96 -13.67
C ARG A 177 -7.09 -1.53 -14.24
N ARG A 178 -7.75 -0.53 -13.64
CA ARG A 178 -8.99 0.03 -14.18
C ARG A 178 -8.75 1.01 -15.33
N GLU A 179 -7.69 1.79 -15.25
CA GLU A 179 -7.53 2.97 -16.11
C GLU A 179 -6.64 2.71 -17.34
N HIS A 180 -5.83 1.64 -17.34
CA HIS A 180 -4.86 1.39 -18.40
C HIS A 180 -5.48 1.16 -19.77
N GLY A 181 -6.69 0.61 -19.86
CA GLY A 181 -7.38 0.41 -21.14
C GLY A 181 -7.65 1.74 -21.84
N VAL A 182 -8.23 2.71 -21.10
CA VAL A 182 -8.50 4.06 -21.62
C VAL A 182 -7.18 4.79 -21.92
N ARG A 183 -6.21 4.74 -21.00
CA ARG A 183 -4.90 5.39 -21.18
C ARG A 183 -4.12 4.83 -22.37
N SER A 184 -4.10 3.51 -22.54
CA SER A 184 -3.44 2.81 -23.65
C SER A 184 -4.15 3.02 -24.99
N SER A 185 -5.48 3.12 -24.99
CA SER A 185 -6.23 3.39 -26.23
C SER A 185 -5.89 4.74 -26.88
N GLY A 186 -5.53 5.74 -26.07
CA GLY A 186 -5.15 7.07 -26.54
C GLY A 186 -3.64 7.27 -26.74
N ASN A 187 -2.80 6.48 -26.06
CA ASN A 187 -1.35 6.65 -26.05
C ASN A 187 -0.65 5.29 -25.87
N ARG A 188 -0.79 4.36 -26.80
CA ARG A 188 -0.14 3.04 -26.68
C ARG A 188 1.38 3.17 -26.81
N GLU A 189 1.82 4.05 -27.69
CA GLU A 189 3.21 4.24 -28.08
C GLU A 189 4.06 4.67 -26.89
N ILE A 190 3.53 5.52 -25.98
CA ILE A 190 4.28 5.97 -24.80
C ILE A 190 4.55 4.83 -23.81
N CYS A 191 3.65 3.84 -23.79
CA CYS A 191 3.81 2.67 -22.96
C CYS A 191 4.92 1.77 -23.53
N GLN A 192 4.98 1.66 -24.86
CA GLN A 192 5.97 0.85 -25.58
C GLN A 192 7.40 1.43 -25.50
N THR A 193 7.55 2.71 -25.15
CA THR A 193 8.86 3.32 -24.87
C THR A 193 9.60 2.66 -23.69
N CYS A 194 8.86 2.07 -22.74
CA CYS A 194 9.43 1.42 -21.56
C CYS A 194 9.00 -0.05 -21.40
N HIS A 195 7.83 -0.44 -21.89
CA HIS A 195 7.24 -1.76 -21.69
C HIS A 195 7.17 -2.54 -23.01
N SER A 196 7.78 -3.74 -23.04
CA SER A 196 7.67 -4.62 -24.21
C SER A 196 6.27 -5.22 -24.38
N GLU A 197 5.95 -5.71 -25.58
CA GLU A 197 4.69 -6.43 -25.85
C GLU A 197 4.44 -7.63 -24.89
N ARG A 198 5.51 -8.20 -24.33
CA ARG A 198 5.41 -9.25 -23.31
C ARG A 198 4.70 -8.77 -22.04
N PHE A 199 4.83 -7.49 -21.69
CA PHE A 199 4.10 -6.90 -20.57
C PHE A 199 2.59 -6.95 -20.83
N CYS A 200 2.14 -6.52 -22.01
CA CYS A 200 0.74 -6.59 -22.43
C CYS A 200 0.23 -8.04 -22.43
N ALA A 201 1.04 -8.95 -23.00
CA ALA A 201 0.71 -10.38 -23.08
C ALA A 201 0.60 -11.05 -21.71
N SER A 202 1.27 -10.53 -20.67
CA SER A 202 1.16 -11.06 -19.30
C SER A 202 -0.23 -10.93 -18.68
N CYS A 203 -1.10 -10.10 -19.25
CA CYS A 203 -2.52 -9.99 -18.88
C CYS A 203 -3.47 -10.34 -20.03
N HIS A 204 -3.20 -9.88 -21.25
CA HIS A 204 -4.10 -10.04 -22.40
C HIS A 204 -3.85 -11.32 -23.20
N GLY A 205 -2.70 -11.99 -23.01
CA GLY A 205 -2.30 -13.18 -23.76
C GLY A 205 -2.53 -14.51 -23.02
N ALA A 206 -3.02 -14.46 -21.78
CA ALA A 206 -3.33 -15.62 -20.96
C ALA A 206 -4.64 -15.37 -20.20
N THR A 207 -5.46 -16.41 -20.01
CA THR A 207 -6.38 -16.46 -18.85
C THR A 207 -5.50 -16.50 -17.60
N VAL A 208 -5.02 -15.34 -17.17
CA VAL A 208 -4.19 -15.23 -15.98
C VAL A 208 -5.07 -15.64 -14.79
N PRO A 209 -4.71 -16.71 -14.05
CA PRO A 209 -5.27 -16.87 -12.72
C PRO A 209 -4.97 -15.58 -11.95
N ALA A 210 -5.89 -15.14 -11.08
CA ALA A 210 -5.70 -13.95 -10.26
C ALA A 210 -4.26 -13.87 -9.76
N ARG A 211 -3.57 -12.75 -10.03
CA ARG A 211 -2.13 -12.65 -9.77
C ARG A 211 -1.89 -12.94 -8.27
N PRO A 212 -0.96 -13.83 -7.89
CA PRO A 212 -0.79 -14.26 -6.50
C PRO A 212 -0.59 -13.12 -5.48
N GLU A 213 0.03 -12.01 -5.90
CA GLU A 213 0.23 -10.79 -5.10
C GLU A 213 -1.06 -10.02 -4.78
N GLU A 214 -2.17 -10.34 -5.45
CA GLU A 214 -3.45 -9.64 -5.35
C GLU A 214 -4.49 -10.41 -4.52
N LEU A 215 -4.19 -11.66 -4.18
CA LEU A 215 -5.05 -12.53 -3.36
C LEU A 215 -4.87 -12.28 -1.86
N ALA A 216 -4.56 -11.04 -1.46
CA ALA A 216 -4.46 -10.59 -0.06
C ALA A 216 -5.84 -10.66 0.63
N PHE A 217 -6.36 -11.87 0.81
CA PHE A 217 -7.66 -12.19 1.40
C PHE A 217 -7.75 -11.80 2.88
N ASP A 218 -6.64 -11.38 3.47
CA ASP A 218 -6.46 -10.90 4.83
C ASP A 218 -6.48 -9.36 4.93
N ASP A 219 -6.43 -8.63 3.82
CA ASP A 219 -6.53 -7.17 3.78
C ASP A 219 -7.87 -6.69 3.19
N PRO A 220 -8.89 -6.40 4.03
CA PRO A 220 -10.21 -5.99 3.58
C PRO A 220 -10.24 -4.58 2.98
N MET A 221 -9.20 -3.76 3.18
CA MET A 221 -9.14 -2.36 2.74
C MET A 221 -8.36 -2.20 1.42
N ARG A 222 -7.76 -3.27 0.90
CA ARG A 222 -6.97 -3.21 -0.33
C ARG A 222 -7.84 -2.92 -1.57
N PRO A 223 -7.46 -1.97 -2.43
CA PRO A 223 -8.15 -1.74 -3.70
C PRO A 223 -8.02 -2.96 -4.64
N GLY A 224 -9.15 -3.44 -5.17
CA GLY A 224 -9.16 -4.50 -6.18
C GLY A 224 -10.43 -5.37 -6.18
N VAL A 225 -10.71 -6.00 -7.32
CA VAL A 225 -11.89 -6.87 -7.52
C VAL A 225 -11.75 -8.23 -6.82
N HIS A 226 -10.53 -8.74 -6.64
CA HIS A 226 -10.22 -10.02 -5.97
C HIS A 226 -9.81 -9.89 -4.49
N ARG A 227 -10.40 -8.94 -3.74
CA ARG A 227 -10.11 -8.74 -2.30
C ARG A 227 -10.97 -9.60 -1.35
N ALA A 228 -10.61 -9.64 -0.07
CA ALA A 228 -11.36 -10.33 1.00
C ALA A 228 -12.84 -9.97 1.07
N GLY A 229 -13.74 -10.93 1.29
CA GLY A 229 -15.19 -10.67 1.37
C GLY A 229 -15.90 -10.58 0.00
N PHE A 230 -15.40 -11.26 -1.03
CA PHE A 230 -15.98 -11.18 -2.39
C PHE A 230 -17.46 -11.55 -2.40
N ARG A 231 -17.82 -12.68 -1.78
CA ARG A 231 -19.21 -13.17 -1.75
C ARG A 231 -20.20 -12.15 -1.19
N SER A 232 -19.80 -11.37 -0.18
CA SER A 232 -20.67 -10.35 0.41
C SER A 232 -20.82 -9.17 -0.53
N ARG A 233 -19.74 -8.53 -1.01
CA ARG A 233 -19.83 -7.32 -1.84
C ARG A 233 -20.14 -7.54 -3.33
N HIS A 234 -19.95 -8.76 -3.85
CA HIS A 234 -20.06 -8.99 -5.30
C HIS A 234 -21.44 -8.66 -5.90
N PRO A 235 -22.60 -8.79 -5.19
CA PRO A 235 -23.87 -8.45 -5.79
C PRO A 235 -23.98 -6.95 -6.10
N GLU A 236 -23.42 -6.09 -5.26
CA GLU A 236 -23.39 -4.64 -5.48
C GLU A 236 -22.41 -4.29 -6.59
N GLU A 237 -21.21 -4.90 -6.58
CA GLU A 237 -20.18 -4.70 -7.62
C GLU A 237 -20.69 -5.18 -9.00
N ALA A 238 -21.34 -6.34 -9.07
CA ALA A 238 -21.88 -6.91 -10.30
C ALA A 238 -23.14 -6.20 -10.81
N ARG A 239 -23.96 -5.60 -9.94
CA ARG A 239 -25.07 -4.73 -10.36
C ARG A 239 -24.58 -3.38 -10.88
N GLY A 240 -23.53 -2.83 -10.27
CA GLY A 240 -22.97 -1.53 -10.63
C GLY A 240 -22.22 -1.57 -11.97
N ASP A 241 -21.37 -2.58 -12.18
CA ASP A 241 -20.58 -2.72 -13.39
C ASP A 241 -20.26 -4.20 -13.68
N PRO A 242 -21.20 -4.95 -14.30
CA PRO A 242 -20.95 -6.35 -14.66
C PRO A 242 -19.85 -6.49 -15.73
N GLY A 243 -19.62 -5.45 -16.53
CA GLY A 243 -18.61 -5.42 -17.60
C GLY A 243 -17.17 -5.52 -17.08
N LEU A 244 -16.93 -4.99 -15.87
CA LEU A 244 -15.64 -5.07 -15.19
C LEU A 244 -15.16 -6.51 -15.00
N CYS A 245 -16.07 -7.43 -14.67
CA CYS A 245 -15.75 -8.85 -14.47
C CYS A 245 -15.50 -9.55 -15.80
N THR A 246 -16.34 -9.29 -16.80
CA THR A 246 -16.26 -9.92 -18.13
C THR A 246 -15.09 -9.40 -18.98
N THR A 247 -14.41 -8.36 -18.51
CA THR A 247 -13.15 -7.88 -19.09
C THR A 247 -12.06 -8.96 -19.02
N CYS A 248 -12.07 -9.78 -17.97
CA CYS A 248 -11.08 -10.84 -17.76
C CYS A 248 -11.68 -12.25 -17.64
N HIS A 249 -12.92 -12.37 -17.16
CA HIS A 249 -13.59 -13.66 -16.93
C HIS A 249 -14.64 -13.94 -18.00
N SER A 250 -14.85 -15.21 -18.34
CA SER A 250 -16.01 -15.59 -19.15
C SER A 250 -17.30 -15.54 -18.33
N THR A 251 -18.43 -15.42 -19.00
CA THR A 251 -19.76 -15.46 -18.37
C THR A 251 -20.07 -16.81 -17.72
N ASP A 252 -19.39 -17.88 -18.15
CA ASP A 252 -19.59 -19.23 -17.62
C ASP A 252 -19.26 -19.29 -16.13
N PHE A 253 -18.23 -18.57 -15.68
CA PHE A 253 -17.86 -18.47 -14.27
C PHE A 253 -19.02 -17.97 -13.41
N CYS A 254 -19.77 -16.98 -13.90
CA CYS A 254 -20.96 -16.48 -13.22
C CYS A 254 -22.02 -17.58 -13.16
N SER A 255 -22.30 -18.23 -14.29
CA SER A 255 -23.34 -19.26 -14.35
C SER A 255 -23.01 -20.49 -13.49
N ASP A 256 -21.74 -20.87 -13.37
CA ASP A 256 -21.29 -22.05 -12.65
C ASP A 256 -21.38 -21.84 -11.14
N CYS A 257 -20.83 -20.72 -10.63
CA CYS A 257 -20.89 -20.38 -9.20
C CYS A 257 -22.34 -20.17 -8.73
N HIS A 258 -23.17 -19.47 -9.52
CA HIS A 258 -24.57 -19.24 -9.18
C HIS A 258 -25.41 -20.52 -9.23
N ARG A 259 -25.07 -21.46 -10.12
CA ARG A 259 -25.69 -22.80 -10.19
C ARG A 259 -25.27 -23.68 -9.02
N GLU A 260 -23.99 -23.68 -8.65
CA GLU A 260 -23.46 -24.44 -7.51
C GLU A 260 -24.09 -24.00 -6.17
N HIS A 261 -24.38 -22.70 -6.03
CA HIS A 261 -24.93 -22.13 -4.80
C HIS A 261 -26.44 -21.88 -4.81
N GLU A 262 -27.15 -22.36 -5.84
CA GLU A 262 -28.61 -22.18 -6.03
C GLU A 262 -29.07 -20.71 -5.94
N ARG A 263 -28.17 -19.77 -6.24
CA ARG A 263 -28.43 -18.33 -6.13
C ARG A 263 -28.53 -17.73 -7.52
N SER A 264 -29.56 -18.06 -8.29
CA SER A 264 -29.76 -17.48 -9.62
C SER A 264 -30.61 -16.21 -9.57
N SER A 265 -30.23 -15.19 -10.35
CA SER A 265 -31.06 -14.00 -10.63
C SER A 265 -32.35 -14.33 -11.40
N THR A 266 -32.51 -15.58 -11.85
CA THR A 266 -33.67 -16.08 -12.60
C THR A 266 -34.76 -16.70 -11.71
N VAL A 267 -34.64 -16.64 -10.38
CA VAL A 267 -35.67 -17.15 -9.46
C VAL A 267 -36.51 -15.97 -8.95
N GLU A 268 -37.71 -15.82 -9.50
CA GLU A 268 -38.71 -14.84 -9.02
C GLU A 268 -39.36 -15.31 -7.72
N GLY A 269 -39.41 -14.43 -6.73
CA GLY A 269 -40.16 -14.59 -5.48
C GLY A 269 -39.34 -14.25 -4.22
N PRO A 270 -39.93 -13.58 -3.21
CA PRO A 270 -39.24 -13.27 -1.97
C PRO A 270 -39.16 -14.51 -1.10
N ARG A 271 -38.24 -15.43 -1.42
CA ARG A 271 -37.70 -16.32 -0.40
C ARG A 271 -36.68 -15.50 0.35
N THR A 272 -36.95 -15.22 1.61
CA THR A 272 -35.90 -14.76 2.52
C THR A 272 -34.66 -15.63 2.27
N PRO A 273 -33.49 -15.05 1.95
CA PRO A 273 -32.27 -15.83 1.70
C PRO A 273 -31.79 -16.55 2.99
N HIS A 274 -32.48 -16.29 4.10
CA HIS A 274 -32.24 -16.86 5.39
C HIS A 274 -33.12 -18.11 5.65
N PRO A 275 -32.57 -19.16 6.26
CA PRO A 275 -33.31 -20.38 6.60
C PRO A 275 -34.44 -20.14 7.61
N ALA A 276 -35.37 -21.10 7.72
CA ALA A 276 -36.42 -21.05 8.74
C ALA A 276 -35.81 -21.06 10.15
N GLY A 277 -36.27 -20.16 11.03
CA GLY A 277 -35.69 -19.94 12.38
C GLY A 277 -34.47 -19.01 12.40
N TRP A 278 -34.20 -18.29 11.31
CA TRP A 278 -33.10 -17.33 11.26
C TRP A 278 -33.26 -16.19 12.26
N LEU A 279 -34.39 -15.48 12.22
CA LEU A 279 -34.71 -14.44 13.19
C LEU A 279 -35.62 -15.04 14.28
N GLY A 280 -35.14 -15.03 15.51
CA GLY A 280 -35.91 -15.46 16.68
C GLY A 280 -35.77 -14.47 17.83
N LEU A 281 -36.86 -14.23 18.56
CA LEU A 281 -36.86 -13.41 19.76
C LEU A 281 -36.28 -14.18 20.95
N ARG A 282 -36.19 -13.53 22.12
CA ARG A 282 -35.68 -14.17 23.34
C ARG A 282 -36.47 -15.46 23.65
N GLY A 283 -35.75 -16.59 23.71
CA GLY A 283 -36.32 -17.91 23.98
C GLY A 283 -36.69 -18.72 22.74
N GLU A 284 -36.57 -18.14 21.54
CA GLU A 284 -36.79 -18.82 20.27
C GLU A 284 -35.47 -19.23 19.62
N ARG A 285 -35.55 -20.13 18.63
CA ARG A 285 -34.40 -20.43 17.78
C ARG A 285 -34.00 -19.18 17.01
N ASN A 286 -32.74 -18.78 17.16
CA ASN A 286 -32.18 -17.56 16.55
C ASN A 286 -30.82 -17.87 15.94
N ASP A 287 -30.80 -18.28 14.67
CA ASP A 287 -29.55 -18.55 13.94
C ASP A 287 -28.84 -17.26 13.48
N HIS A 288 -29.57 -16.13 13.44
CA HIS A 288 -29.03 -14.81 13.11
C HIS A 288 -27.99 -14.36 14.14
N GLY A 289 -28.22 -14.56 15.44
CA GLY A 289 -27.28 -14.16 16.48
C GLY A 289 -25.87 -14.73 16.28
N PRO A 290 -25.69 -16.07 16.23
CA PRO A 290 -24.39 -16.68 15.94
C PRO A 290 -23.80 -16.31 14.58
N ALA A 291 -24.61 -16.07 13.55
CA ALA A 291 -24.12 -15.65 12.24
C ALA A 291 -23.59 -14.20 12.26
N ALA A 292 -24.33 -13.28 12.87
CA ALA A 292 -23.95 -11.88 13.02
C ALA A 292 -22.70 -11.70 13.89
N TRP A 293 -22.49 -12.57 14.89
CA TRP A 293 -21.27 -12.61 15.69
C TRP A 293 -20.01 -13.00 14.91
N ARG A 294 -20.14 -13.82 13.85
CA ARG A 294 -18.99 -14.30 13.06
C ARG A 294 -18.55 -13.27 12.02
N ASP A 295 -19.51 -12.65 11.34
CA ASP A 295 -19.23 -11.65 10.30
C ASP A 295 -20.43 -10.70 10.14
N PRO A 296 -20.48 -9.59 10.91
CA PRO A 296 -21.56 -8.62 10.79
C PRO A 296 -21.51 -7.84 9.46
N THR A 297 -20.34 -7.77 8.80
CA THR A 297 -20.16 -7.01 7.56
C THR A 297 -20.76 -7.71 6.35
N ALA A 298 -20.81 -9.05 6.36
CA ALA A 298 -21.50 -9.83 5.33
C ALA A 298 -23.02 -9.55 5.25
N CYS A 299 -23.63 -9.08 6.33
CA CYS A 299 -25.05 -8.73 6.35
C CYS A 299 -25.33 -7.39 5.65
N ALA A 300 -24.43 -6.40 5.84
CA ALA A 300 -24.54 -5.06 5.28
C ALA A 300 -24.51 -5.04 3.74
N ALA A 301 -23.86 -6.03 3.14
CA ALA A 301 -23.84 -6.28 1.71
C ALA A 301 -25.25 -6.45 1.11
N CYS A 302 -26.01 -7.46 1.56
CA CYS A 302 -27.35 -7.71 1.03
C CYS A 302 -28.38 -6.69 1.53
N HIS A 303 -28.24 -6.20 2.77
CA HIS A 303 -29.15 -5.21 3.37
C HIS A 303 -28.77 -3.76 3.04
N SER A 304 -27.92 -3.58 2.02
CA SER A 304 -27.68 -2.40 1.17
C SER A 304 -28.33 -1.08 1.64
N GLY A 305 -27.61 -0.36 2.50
CA GLY A 305 -27.85 1.07 2.78
C GLY A 305 -28.30 1.44 4.19
N ALA A 306 -28.84 0.50 4.97
CA ALA A 306 -29.20 0.78 6.37
C ALA A 306 -28.04 0.55 7.36
N GLY A 307 -26.99 -0.21 6.98
CA GLY A 307 -25.80 -0.44 7.82
C GLY A 307 -26.11 -0.82 9.27
N GLU A 308 -25.27 -0.33 10.20
CA GLU A 308 -25.49 -0.41 11.65
C GLU A 308 -26.87 0.08 12.10
N ALA A 309 -27.55 0.97 11.35
CA ALA A 309 -28.88 1.45 11.71
C ALA A 309 -29.94 0.34 11.71
N LEU A 310 -29.80 -0.69 10.86
CA LEU A 310 -30.67 -1.87 10.89
C LEU A 310 -30.46 -2.67 12.19
N CYS A 311 -29.20 -2.84 12.59
CA CYS A 311 -28.83 -3.53 13.82
C CYS A 311 -29.36 -2.75 15.04
N ILE A 312 -29.16 -1.43 15.04
CA ILE A 312 -29.59 -0.51 16.10
C ILE A 312 -31.12 -0.56 16.29
N GLY A 313 -31.90 -0.67 15.21
CA GLY A 313 -33.36 -0.76 15.29
C GLY A 313 -33.85 -1.85 16.24
N CYS A 314 -33.14 -2.97 16.30
CA CYS A 314 -33.47 -4.09 17.20
C CYS A 314 -32.58 -4.17 18.44
N HIS A 315 -31.30 -3.82 18.35
CA HIS A 315 -30.30 -4.04 19.40
C HIS A 315 -29.92 -2.80 20.21
N ARG A 316 -30.56 -1.64 19.96
CA ARG A 316 -30.47 -0.49 20.86
C ARG A 316 -30.91 -0.86 22.27
N GLU A 317 -30.49 -0.06 23.25
CA GLU A 317 -30.92 -0.19 24.64
C GLU A 317 -32.46 -0.23 24.72
N GLY A 318 -33.00 -1.26 25.36
CA GLY A 318 -34.46 -1.51 25.43
C GLY A 318 -35.10 -2.13 24.17
N GLY A 319 -34.32 -2.39 23.11
CA GLY A 319 -34.78 -3.01 21.87
C GLY A 319 -35.08 -4.52 21.98
N PRO A 320 -35.89 -5.06 21.04
CA PRO A 320 -36.32 -6.46 21.06
C PRO A 320 -35.21 -7.49 20.81
N GLY A 321 -34.12 -7.09 20.14
CA GLY A 321 -32.96 -7.93 19.83
C GLY A 321 -32.04 -8.18 21.03
N GLY A 322 -32.20 -7.42 22.11
CA GLY A 322 -31.37 -7.53 23.32
C GLY A 322 -29.93 -7.02 23.13
N ASN A 323 -29.13 -7.17 24.18
CA ASN A 323 -27.78 -6.63 24.26
C ASN A 323 -26.84 -7.30 23.24
N PRO A 324 -26.25 -6.54 22.30
CA PRO A 324 -25.33 -7.08 21.30
C PRO A 324 -23.91 -7.28 21.84
N HIS A 325 -23.60 -6.82 23.05
CA HIS A 325 -22.28 -6.98 23.65
C HIS A 325 -21.98 -8.44 24.04
N PRO A 326 -20.69 -8.84 24.03
CA PRO A 326 -20.32 -10.20 24.42
C PRO A 326 -20.63 -10.47 25.90
N ALA A 327 -20.75 -11.75 26.25
CA ALA A 327 -20.99 -12.14 27.63
C ALA A 327 -19.87 -11.61 28.55
N GLY A 328 -20.26 -10.87 29.60
CA GLY A 328 -19.32 -10.26 30.55
C GLY A 328 -18.71 -8.93 30.09
N TRP A 329 -19.16 -8.38 28.97
CA TRP A 329 -18.75 -7.04 28.53
C TRP A 329 -19.14 -5.98 29.55
N ASN A 330 -18.18 -5.10 29.85
CA ASN A 330 -18.39 -3.91 30.65
C ASN A 330 -17.93 -2.67 29.86
N GLU A 331 -18.58 -1.54 30.11
CA GLU A 331 -18.31 -0.27 29.42
C GLU A 331 -16.94 0.36 29.79
N GLY A 332 -16.21 -0.25 30.74
CA GLY A 332 -14.94 0.26 31.22
C GLY A 332 -15.05 1.72 31.67
N SER A 333 -14.18 2.58 31.14
CA SER A 333 -14.21 4.04 31.35
C SER A 333 -14.87 4.82 30.21
N ARG A 334 -15.53 4.14 29.25
CA ARG A 334 -16.09 4.78 28.05
C ARG A 334 -17.48 5.33 28.35
N SER A 335 -17.76 6.52 27.82
CA SER A 335 -19.02 7.20 28.07
C SER A 335 -20.07 6.74 27.08
N LYS A 336 -21.33 6.58 27.52
CA LYS A 336 -22.48 6.42 26.60
C LYS A 336 -22.62 7.59 25.61
N ARG A 337 -21.94 8.72 25.88
CA ARG A 337 -21.84 9.90 25.00
C ARG A 337 -20.80 9.76 23.89
N ASP A 338 -19.98 8.70 23.89
CA ASP A 338 -19.02 8.46 22.81
C ASP A 338 -19.75 8.24 21.47
N PRO A 339 -19.23 8.76 20.34
CA PRO A 339 -19.90 8.66 19.03
C PRO A 339 -20.24 7.23 18.59
N ALA A 340 -19.45 6.25 19.03
CA ALA A 340 -19.70 4.84 18.75
C ALA A 340 -20.85 4.24 19.60
N CYS A 341 -21.19 4.87 20.73
CA CYS A 341 -22.18 4.36 21.70
C CYS A 341 -23.53 5.08 21.59
N ILE A 342 -23.54 6.35 21.19
CA ILE A 342 -24.75 7.19 21.13
C ILE A 342 -25.82 6.67 20.14
N GLY A 343 -25.41 5.90 19.14
CA GLY A 343 -26.35 5.25 18.21
C GLY A 343 -27.19 4.15 18.87
N CYS A 344 -26.67 3.50 19.92
CA CYS A 344 -27.29 2.35 20.56
C CYS A 344 -27.87 2.68 21.95
N HIS A 345 -27.42 3.76 22.60
CA HIS A 345 -27.74 4.08 23.99
C HIS A 345 -28.47 5.41 24.10
N GLU A 346 -29.54 5.45 24.91
CA GLU A 346 -30.20 6.71 25.23
C GLU A 346 -29.30 7.53 26.14
N VAL A 347 -28.95 8.74 25.69
CA VAL A 347 -28.21 9.71 26.48
C VAL A 347 -29.25 10.66 27.09
N GLY A 348 -29.55 10.48 28.37
CA GLY A 348 -30.34 11.45 29.13
C GLY A 348 -29.68 12.84 29.11
N PRO A 349 -30.45 13.92 29.37
CA PRO A 349 -29.96 15.31 29.31
C PRO A 349 -28.65 15.53 30.09
#